data_AF-A0A165EEF6-F1
#
_entry.id   AF-A0A165EEF6-F1
#
_cell.length_a   1.000
_cell.length_b   1.000
_cell.length_c   1.000
_cell.angle_alpha   90.00
_cell.angle_beta   90.00
_cell.angle_gamma   90.00
#
_symmetry.space_group_name_H-M   'P 1'
#
loop_
_entity.id
_entity.type
_entity.pdbx_description
1 polymer ?
#
loop_
_entity_poly.entity_id
_entity_poly.type
_entity_poly.pdbx_seq_one_letter_code
_entity_poly.pdbx_strand_id
1 'polypeptide(L)'
;MSVYEPIAMRKLLAAIQPSSEKRTKLEQDWNKSVRTAVAHVPPSSSTLLQVKDRQQMQWAAEVVEYVQYIGKATRVHGNSSAATSKVLDERIPILGPRFVPPPPLVVHARRAAGNLQPEDWYLRPLIIVHDFYYPVLRTCMVCGSGKDKTAFDGWASTVPRRVHGISTEEFAYGQQLRCNNCKALGSKPFCYATTSGAFWKKISTDLIPGTLVLFTRSLY
;
A
#
# COMPACT_ATOMS: atom_id res chain seq x y z
N MET A 1 -2.18 -13.90 -3.39
CA MET A 1 -2.70 -13.32 -2.13
C MET A 1 -1.67 -13.54 -1.06
N SER A 2 -1.42 -12.56 -0.20
CA SER A 2 -0.40 -12.68 0.85
C SER A 2 -1.01 -12.44 2.22
N VAL A 3 -0.93 -13.43 3.09
CA VAL A 3 -1.30 -13.28 4.50
C VAL A 3 -0.31 -12.34 5.16
N TYR A 4 -0.80 -11.29 5.82
CA TYR A 4 0.04 -10.27 6.45
C TYR A 4 -0.22 -10.14 7.94
N GLU A 5 0.80 -10.50 8.71
CA GLU A 5 0.81 -10.43 10.17
C GLU A 5 1.78 -9.33 10.64
N PRO A 6 1.26 -8.15 11.03
CA PRO A 6 2.10 -7.00 11.36
C PRO A 6 3.18 -7.29 12.40
N ILE A 7 2.83 -7.99 13.48
CA ILE A 7 3.75 -8.27 14.59
C ILE A 7 4.90 -9.19 14.13
N ALA A 8 4.59 -10.24 13.39
CA ALA A 8 5.60 -11.17 12.88
C ALA A 8 6.54 -10.47 11.90
N MET A 9 5.97 -9.68 10.98
CA MET A 9 6.75 -8.92 10.01
C MET A 9 7.69 -7.92 10.68
N ARG A 10 7.19 -7.15 11.66
CA ARG A 10 8.01 -6.16 12.38
C ARG A 10 9.15 -6.83 13.14
N LYS A 11 8.90 -7.96 13.81
CA LYS A 11 9.95 -8.73 14.48
C LYS A 11 11.01 -9.22 13.50
N LEU A 12 10.60 -9.71 12.34
CA LEU A 12 11.52 -10.12 11.27
C LEU A 12 12.39 -8.94 10.80
N LEU A 13 11.77 -7.80 10.46
CA LEU A 13 12.47 -6.62 9.98
C LEU A 13 13.43 -6.05 11.03
N ALA A 14 13.05 -6.08 12.32
CA ALA A 14 13.90 -5.69 13.43
C ALA A 14 15.09 -6.66 13.60
N ALA A 15 14.87 -7.97 13.50
CA ALA A 15 15.94 -8.97 13.60
C ALA A 15 17.00 -8.81 12.49
N ILE A 16 16.59 -8.33 11.31
CA ILE A 16 17.48 -8.07 10.17
C ILE A 16 18.35 -6.80 10.38
N GLN A 17 17.91 -5.85 11.21
CA GLN A 17 18.69 -4.63 11.44
C GLN A 17 20.02 -4.92 12.16
N PRO A 18 21.13 -4.28 11.76
CA PRO A 18 22.45 -4.63 12.24
C PRO A 18 22.75 -4.12 13.65
N SER A 19 22.09 -3.05 14.12
CA SER A 19 22.32 -2.46 15.43
C SER A 19 21.03 -2.24 16.21
N SER A 20 21.14 -2.22 17.55
CA SER A 20 20.02 -1.89 18.45
C SER A 20 19.43 -0.52 18.17
N GLU A 21 20.27 0.48 17.89
CA GLU A 21 19.82 1.83 17.54
C GLU A 21 18.94 1.84 16.29
N LYS A 22 19.35 1.13 15.22
CA LYS A 22 18.55 1.03 13.99
C LYS A 22 17.24 0.27 14.21
N ARG A 23 17.23 -0.74 15.09
CA ARG A 23 16.00 -1.45 15.49
C ARG A 23 15.02 -0.50 16.17
N THR A 24 15.49 0.23 17.18
CA THR A 24 14.68 1.20 17.92
C THR A 24 14.14 2.29 17.00
N LYS A 25 14.98 2.84 16.11
CA LYS A 25 14.56 3.85 15.14
C LYS A 25 13.50 3.32 14.18
N LEU A 26 13.70 2.12 13.63
CA LEU A 26 12.71 1.46 12.77
C LEU A 26 11.37 1.35 13.49
N GLU A 27 11.34 0.86 14.73
CA GLU A 27 10.11 0.72 15.50
C GLU A 27 9.42 2.05 15.81
N GLN A 28 10.20 3.09 16.15
CA GLN A 28 9.69 4.43 16.42
C GLN A 28 9.07 5.06 15.17
N ASP A 29 9.80 5.05 14.05
CA ASP A 29 9.35 5.60 12.78
C ASP A 29 8.09 4.86 12.28
N TRP A 30 8.09 3.53 12.38
CA TRP A 30 6.95 2.68 12.01
C TRP A 30 5.72 2.99 12.86
N ASN A 31 5.87 3.01 14.19
CA ASN A 31 4.77 3.32 15.11
C ASN A 31 4.22 4.72 14.85
N LYS A 32 5.09 5.69 14.58
CA LYS A 32 4.69 7.07 14.25
C LYS A 32 3.88 7.10 12.97
N SER A 33 4.38 6.48 11.89
CA SER A 33 3.70 6.42 10.59
C SER A 33 2.30 5.81 10.72
N VAL A 34 2.19 4.67 11.38
CA VAL A 34 0.92 3.97 11.58
C VAL A 34 -0.06 4.79 12.43
N ARG A 35 0.40 5.38 13.54
CA ARG A 35 -0.45 6.25 14.38
C ARG A 35 -0.95 7.47 13.61
N THR A 36 -0.08 8.10 12.82
CA THR A 36 -0.45 9.24 11.99
C THR A 36 -1.51 8.83 10.97
N ALA A 37 -1.37 7.68 10.31
CA ALA A 37 -2.38 7.19 9.36
C ALA A 37 -3.75 6.97 10.03
N VAL A 38 -3.78 6.32 11.20
CA VAL A 38 -5.02 6.02 11.93
C VAL A 38 -5.68 7.27 12.54
N ALA A 39 -4.93 8.33 12.81
CA ALA A 39 -5.49 9.60 13.27
C ALA A 39 -6.37 10.29 12.21
N HIS A 40 -6.19 9.99 10.93
CA HIS A 40 -6.98 10.57 9.83
C HIS A 40 -8.31 9.86 9.57
N VAL A 41 -8.67 8.86 10.39
CA VAL A 41 -9.96 8.17 10.25
C VAL A 41 -11.08 9.14 10.65
N PRO A 42 -11.99 9.48 9.72
CA PRO A 42 -13.07 10.40 10.03
C PRO A 42 -13.97 9.81 11.13
N PRO A 43 -14.54 10.66 12.01
CA PRO A 43 -15.47 10.20 13.02
C PRO A 43 -16.71 9.59 12.35
N SER A 44 -17.15 8.44 12.85
CA SER A 44 -18.40 7.79 12.44
C SER A 44 -19.49 8.07 13.48
N SER A 45 -20.75 8.18 13.04
CA SER A 45 -21.91 8.35 13.91
C SER A 45 -22.22 7.10 14.74
N SER A 46 -21.67 5.95 14.37
CA SER A 46 -21.78 4.69 15.12
C SER A 46 -20.43 4.30 15.73
N THR A 47 -20.40 4.10 17.05
CA THR A 47 -19.20 3.64 17.78
C THR A 47 -18.68 2.30 17.25
N LEU A 48 -19.57 1.37 16.90
CA LEU A 48 -19.17 0.06 16.34
C LEU A 48 -18.54 0.19 14.95
N LEU A 49 -19.08 1.04 14.09
CA LEU A 49 -18.49 1.31 12.78
C LEU A 49 -17.14 2.04 12.94
N GLN A 50 -17.03 2.96 13.89
CA GLN A 50 -15.79 3.66 14.19
C GLN A 50 -14.68 2.70 14.63
N VAL A 51 -14.98 1.71 15.49
CA VAL A 51 -14.00 0.71 15.95
C VAL A 51 -13.56 -0.19 14.79
N LYS A 52 -14.49 -0.69 13.99
CA LYS A 52 -14.18 -1.53 12.80
C LYS A 52 -13.33 -0.78 11.78
N ASP A 53 -13.73 0.46 11.46
CA ASP A 53 -12.98 1.29 10.52
C ASP A 53 -11.59 1.60 11.07
N ARG A 54 -11.45 1.89 12.37
CA ARG A 54 -10.15 2.13 13.00
C ARG A 54 -9.23 0.91 12.93
N GLN A 55 -9.72 -0.30 13.20
CA GLN A 55 -8.91 -1.51 13.10
C GLN A 55 -8.51 -1.83 11.66
N GLN A 56 -9.45 -1.68 10.72
CA GLN A 56 -9.14 -1.80 9.29
C GLN A 56 -8.03 -0.83 8.88
N MET A 57 -8.07 0.42 9.36
CA MET A 57 -7.08 1.43 9.02
C MET A 57 -5.74 1.20 9.70
N GLN A 58 -5.74 0.69 10.93
CA GLN A 58 -4.52 0.26 11.61
C GLN A 58 -3.83 -0.85 10.82
N TRP A 59 -4.56 -1.91 10.45
CA TRP A 59 -4.00 -3.01 9.66
C TRP A 59 -3.54 -2.55 8.28
N ALA A 60 -4.32 -1.71 7.60
CA ALA A 60 -3.94 -1.14 6.31
C ALA A 60 -2.67 -0.28 6.40
N ALA A 61 -2.53 0.54 7.44
CA ALA A 61 -1.33 1.33 7.68
C ALA A 61 -0.09 0.47 7.93
N GLU A 62 -0.23 -0.64 8.65
CA GLU A 62 0.85 -1.62 8.85
C GLU A 62 1.30 -2.27 7.52
N VAL A 63 0.36 -2.60 6.63
CA VAL A 63 0.67 -3.08 5.27
C VAL A 63 1.39 -2.01 4.46
N VAL A 64 0.88 -0.78 4.51
CA VAL A 64 1.43 0.37 3.78
C VAL A 64 2.85 0.68 4.18
N GLU A 65 3.16 0.67 5.48
CA GLU A 65 4.50 0.91 5.97
C GLU A 65 5.47 -0.18 5.51
N TYR A 66 5.03 -1.44 5.50
CA TYR A 66 5.81 -2.54 4.94
C TYR A 66 6.08 -2.35 3.43
N VAL A 67 5.06 -1.97 2.64
CA VAL A 67 5.28 -1.69 1.21
C VAL A 67 6.21 -0.51 0.99
N GLN A 68 6.10 0.55 1.81
CA GLN A 68 7.06 1.65 1.76
C GLN A 68 8.47 1.19 2.11
N TYR A 69 8.62 0.32 3.11
CA TYR A 69 9.91 -0.21 3.53
C TYR A 69 10.59 -0.95 2.38
N ILE A 70 9.90 -1.92 1.75
CA ILE A 70 10.48 -2.66 0.62
C ILE A 70 10.73 -1.75 -0.58
N GLY A 71 9.82 -0.82 -0.89
CA GLY A 71 9.98 0.12 -1.99
C GLY A 71 11.19 1.04 -1.80
N LYS A 72 11.43 1.53 -0.58
CA LYS A 72 12.64 2.31 -0.25
C LYS A 72 13.90 1.45 -0.29
N ALA A 73 13.82 0.18 0.12
CA ALA A 73 14.94 -0.73 0.13
C ALA A 73 15.40 -1.12 -1.28
N THR A 74 14.50 -1.15 -2.27
CA THR A 74 14.81 -1.57 -3.65
C THR A 74 15.02 -0.41 -4.62
N ARG A 75 14.53 0.80 -4.29
CA ARG A 75 14.60 1.95 -5.20
C ARG A 75 15.94 2.70 -5.11
N VAL A 76 16.44 3.13 -6.27
CA VAL A 76 17.52 4.13 -6.34
C VAL A 76 16.95 5.50 -5.95
N HIS A 77 17.53 6.12 -4.93
CA HIS A 77 17.15 7.48 -4.53
C HIS A 77 17.38 8.45 -5.70
N GLY A 78 16.47 9.39 -5.94
CA GLY A 78 16.53 10.27 -7.12
C GLY A 78 17.80 11.13 -7.22
N ASN A 79 18.45 11.38 -6.08
CA ASN A 79 19.73 12.10 -6.00
C ASN A 79 20.95 11.18 -5.85
N SER A 80 20.79 9.87 -6.09
CA SER A 80 21.92 8.94 -6.02
C SER A 80 22.65 8.89 -7.35
N SER A 81 23.98 8.90 -7.32
CA SER A 81 24.85 8.60 -8.45
C SER A 81 24.91 7.11 -8.78
N ALA A 82 24.28 6.24 -7.97
CA ALA A 82 24.25 4.81 -8.21
C ALA A 82 23.34 4.49 -9.41
N ALA A 83 23.91 3.86 -10.45
CA ALA A 83 23.17 3.46 -11.64
C ALA A 83 22.27 2.23 -11.41
N THR A 84 22.56 1.42 -10.38
CA THR A 84 21.92 0.12 -10.14
C THR A 84 20.94 0.16 -8.97
N SER A 85 19.78 -0.48 -9.17
CA SER A 85 18.79 -0.67 -8.11
C SER A 85 19.36 -1.52 -6.98
N LYS A 86 18.99 -1.17 -5.75
CA LYS A 86 19.40 -1.93 -4.57
C LYS A 86 18.66 -3.27 -4.56
N VAL A 87 19.37 -4.33 -4.21
CA VAL A 87 18.78 -5.66 -4.05
C VAL A 87 18.17 -5.75 -2.65
N LEU A 88 16.95 -6.27 -2.56
CA LEU A 88 16.29 -6.53 -1.29
C LEU A 88 17.01 -7.67 -0.56
N ASP A 89 17.18 -7.55 0.77
CA ASP A 89 17.70 -8.65 1.58
C ASP A 89 16.80 -9.88 1.44
N GLU A 90 17.38 -11.04 1.11
CA GLU A 90 16.66 -12.28 0.82
C GLU A 90 15.80 -12.78 1.98
N ARG A 91 16.10 -12.36 3.22
CA ARG A 91 15.32 -12.69 4.41
C ARG A 91 14.00 -11.93 4.48
N ILE A 92 13.85 -10.86 3.69
CA ILE A 92 12.62 -10.08 3.63
C ILE A 92 11.71 -10.73 2.59
N PRO A 93 10.57 -11.33 3.00
CA PRO A 93 9.65 -11.91 2.03
C PRO A 93 9.07 -10.82 1.15
N ILE A 94 8.78 -11.15 -0.10
CA ILE A 94 8.00 -10.29 -1.01
C ILE A 94 6.53 -10.70 -0.88
N LEU A 95 5.74 -9.87 -0.19
CA LEU A 95 4.31 -10.05 -0.02
C LEU A 95 3.53 -9.08 -0.93
N GLY A 96 2.26 -9.35 -1.19
CA GLY A 96 1.39 -8.50 -1.99
C GLY A 96 1.19 -9.02 -3.42
N PRO A 97 0.65 -8.19 -4.33
CA PRO A 97 0.09 -6.85 -4.10
C PRO A 97 -1.26 -6.87 -3.38
N ARG A 98 -1.93 -8.03 -3.31
CA ARG A 98 -3.18 -8.25 -2.54
C ARG A 98 -2.87 -8.90 -1.20
N PHE A 99 -3.03 -8.13 -0.14
CA PHE A 99 -2.82 -8.53 1.25
C PHE A 99 -4.13 -8.99 1.87
N VAL A 100 -4.05 -10.04 2.68
CA VAL A 100 -5.19 -10.52 3.48
C VAL A 100 -4.81 -10.61 4.95
N PRO A 101 -5.75 -10.33 5.86
CA PRO A 101 -5.50 -10.54 7.27
C PRO A 101 -5.25 -12.03 7.56
N PRO A 102 -4.51 -12.35 8.64
CA PRO A 102 -4.32 -13.73 9.07
C PRO A 102 -5.66 -14.42 9.34
N PRO A 103 -5.85 -15.66 8.84
CA PRO A 103 -7.03 -16.43 9.16
C PRO A 103 -7.18 -16.61 10.68
N PRO A 104 -8.41 -16.70 11.20
CA PRO A 104 -8.61 -16.82 12.64
C PRO A 104 -7.86 -17.98 13.28
N LEU A 105 -7.78 -19.13 12.59
CA LEU A 105 -7.01 -20.28 13.05
C LEU A 105 -5.53 -19.95 13.32
N VAL A 106 -4.91 -19.16 12.44
CA VAL A 106 -3.51 -18.72 12.58
C VAL A 106 -3.38 -17.80 13.79
N VAL A 107 -4.34 -16.89 13.98
CA VAL A 107 -4.31 -15.97 15.12
C VAL A 107 -4.53 -16.72 16.44
N HIS A 108 -5.47 -17.68 16.48
CA HIS A 108 -5.71 -18.56 17.62
C HIS A 108 -4.50 -19.42 17.98
N ALA A 109 -3.79 -19.96 16.98
CA ALA A 109 -2.61 -20.78 17.23
C ALA A 109 -1.42 -19.97 17.76
N ARG A 110 -1.33 -18.68 17.41
CA ARG A 110 -0.18 -17.82 17.74
C ARG A 110 -0.40 -16.88 18.92
N ARG A 111 -1.65 -16.59 19.27
CA ARG A 111 -2.02 -15.78 20.43
C ARG A 111 -2.69 -16.68 21.46
N ALA A 112 -2.34 -16.52 22.74
CA ALA A 112 -3.10 -17.17 23.81
C ALA A 112 -4.60 -16.90 23.59
N ALA A 113 -5.39 -17.98 23.51
CA ALA A 113 -6.82 -17.92 23.21
C ALA A 113 -7.49 -16.94 24.20
N GLY A 114 -7.93 -15.78 23.73
CA GLY A 114 -8.50 -14.72 24.56
C GLY A 114 -8.29 -13.29 24.03
N ASN A 115 -7.28 -13.07 23.17
CA ASN A 115 -6.92 -11.72 22.68
C ASN A 115 -7.43 -11.40 21.26
N LEU A 116 -8.38 -12.17 20.72
CA LEU A 116 -8.98 -11.93 19.41
C LEU A 116 -10.26 -11.13 19.59
N GLN A 117 -10.23 -9.85 19.20
CA GLN A 117 -11.43 -9.03 19.19
C GLN A 117 -12.27 -9.40 17.97
N PRO A 118 -13.62 -9.45 18.05
CA PRO A 118 -14.47 -9.79 16.91
C PRO A 118 -14.15 -8.96 15.65
N GLU A 119 -13.75 -7.71 15.81
CA GLU A 119 -13.42 -6.81 14.70
C GLU A 119 -12.15 -7.24 13.93
N ASP A 120 -11.22 -7.98 14.57
CA ASP A 120 -10.05 -8.57 13.91
C ASP A 120 -10.46 -9.62 12.85
N TRP A 121 -11.66 -10.20 12.98
CA TRP A 121 -12.21 -11.20 12.06
C TRP A 121 -12.83 -10.58 10.80
N TYR A 122 -13.23 -9.32 10.88
CA TYR A 122 -13.92 -8.61 9.81
C TYR A 122 -13.00 -7.71 8.98
N LEU A 123 -11.69 -7.83 9.19
CA LEU A 123 -10.70 -7.16 8.34
C LEU A 123 -10.88 -7.63 6.90
N ARG A 124 -10.95 -6.66 5.99
CA ARG A 124 -11.11 -6.90 4.56
C ARG A 124 -9.74 -6.86 3.88
N PRO A 125 -9.55 -7.66 2.81
CA PRO A 125 -8.35 -7.62 1.99
C PRO A 125 -7.99 -6.21 1.52
N LEU A 126 -6.70 -5.94 1.38
CA LEU A 126 -6.17 -4.68 0.86
C LEU A 126 -5.30 -4.93 -0.36
N ILE A 127 -5.63 -4.28 -1.46
CA ILE A 127 -4.83 -4.25 -2.69
C ILE A 127 -3.98 -2.99 -2.68
N ILE A 128 -2.67 -3.16 -2.86
CA ILE A 128 -1.72 -2.08 -2.96
C ILE A 128 -1.31 -1.86 -4.42
N VAL A 129 -1.55 -0.65 -4.94
CA VAL A 129 -1.10 -0.20 -6.26
C VAL A 129 0.14 0.68 -6.08
N HIS A 130 1.31 0.05 -6.09
CA HIS A 130 2.61 0.67 -5.84
C HIS A 130 3.60 0.32 -6.95
N ASP A 131 4.54 1.22 -7.22
CA ASP A 131 5.55 1.11 -8.28
C ASP A 131 6.37 -0.18 -8.22
N PHE A 132 6.68 -0.63 -7.01
CA PHE A 132 7.32 -1.90 -6.72
C PHE A 132 6.59 -3.12 -7.34
N TYR A 133 5.26 -3.17 -7.26
CA TYR A 133 4.48 -4.28 -7.83
C TYR A 133 4.15 -4.07 -9.32
N TYR A 134 3.96 -2.80 -9.70
CA TYR A 134 3.43 -2.45 -11.01
C TYR A 134 4.28 -1.35 -11.67
N PRO A 135 5.55 -1.63 -12.00
CA PRO A 135 6.44 -0.62 -12.59
C PRO A 135 5.94 -0.13 -13.95
N VAL A 136 5.17 -0.95 -14.66
CA VAL A 136 4.53 -0.61 -15.95
C VAL A 136 3.55 0.56 -15.83
N LEU A 137 2.97 0.80 -14.65
CA LEU A 137 2.06 1.91 -14.39
C LEU A 137 2.76 3.27 -14.31
N ARG A 138 4.09 3.30 -14.49
CA ARG A 138 4.87 4.54 -14.45
C ARG A 138 4.71 5.38 -15.73
N THR A 139 4.18 4.83 -16.80
CA THR A 139 3.97 5.58 -18.06
C THR A 139 2.86 6.62 -17.93
N CYS A 140 3.07 7.83 -18.44
CA CYS A 140 2.04 8.86 -18.47
C CYS A 140 0.95 8.53 -19.49
N MET A 141 -0.30 8.46 -19.03
CA MET A 141 -1.46 8.15 -19.87
C MET A 141 -1.96 9.31 -20.76
N VAL A 142 -1.25 10.46 -20.78
CA VAL A 142 -1.60 11.62 -21.63
C VAL A 142 -0.63 11.76 -22.78
N CYS A 143 0.67 11.76 -22.48
CA CYS A 143 1.72 12.02 -23.45
C CYS A 143 2.65 10.82 -23.69
N GLY A 144 2.37 9.66 -23.09
CA GLY A 144 3.18 8.45 -23.24
C GLY A 144 4.57 8.53 -22.58
N SER A 145 4.90 9.63 -21.89
CA SER A 145 6.22 9.80 -21.28
C SER A 145 6.48 8.74 -20.20
N GLY A 146 7.66 8.12 -20.24
CA GLY A 146 8.07 7.08 -19.30
C GLY A 146 8.79 7.62 -18.06
N LYS A 147 9.51 6.70 -17.38
CA LYS A 147 10.12 6.86 -16.04
C LYS A 147 10.95 8.12 -15.81
N ASP A 148 11.53 8.70 -16.86
CA ASP A 148 12.41 9.87 -16.79
C ASP A 148 11.64 11.19 -16.62
N LYS A 149 10.35 11.19 -16.98
CA LYS A 149 9.47 12.37 -16.86
C LYS A 149 8.29 12.13 -15.93
N THR A 150 8.19 10.93 -15.35
CA THR A 150 7.10 10.53 -14.45
C THR A 150 7.63 10.01 -13.12
N ALA A 151 6.99 10.44 -12.03
CA ALA A 151 7.31 10.01 -10.69
C ALA A 151 6.05 9.63 -9.91
N PHE A 152 6.18 8.63 -9.05
CA PHE A 152 5.22 8.41 -7.99
C PHE A 152 5.53 9.35 -6.83
N ASP A 153 4.52 10.12 -6.43
CA ASP A 153 4.59 11.22 -5.48
C ASP A 153 3.69 10.92 -4.27
N GLY A 154 4.15 9.98 -3.44
CA GLY A 154 3.43 9.54 -2.25
C GLY A 154 2.15 8.73 -2.54
N TRP A 155 1.38 8.51 -1.48
CA TRP A 155 0.06 7.87 -1.55
C TRP A 155 -0.99 8.87 -2.06
N ALA A 156 -1.93 8.40 -2.88
CA ALA A 156 -2.90 9.26 -3.56
C ALA A 156 -4.06 9.73 -2.67
N SER A 157 -4.24 9.13 -1.50
CA SER A 157 -5.22 9.53 -0.50
C SER A 157 -4.65 9.27 0.89
N THR A 158 -5.32 9.76 1.93
CA THR A 158 -5.00 9.45 3.33
C THR A 158 -5.63 8.13 3.79
N VAL A 159 -6.70 7.70 3.13
CA VAL A 159 -7.49 6.51 3.47
C VAL A 159 -7.63 5.62 2.22
N PRO A 160 -7.52 4.28 2.34
CA PRO A 160 -7.86 3.33 1.28
C PRO A 160 -9.29 3.50 0.78
N ARG A 161 -9.49 3.27 -0.52
CA ARG A 161 -10.81 3.25 -1.16
C ARG A 161 -11.46 1.88 -0.97
N ARG A 162 -12.77 1.85 -0.72
CA ARG A 162 -13.55 0.61 -0.78
C ARG A 162 -13.76 0.22 -2.24
N VAL A 163 -13.59 -1.06 -2.54
CA VAL A 163 -13.73 -1.60 -3.89
C VAL A 163 -14.42 -2.96 -3.82
N HIS A 164 -15.24 -3.24 -4.84
CA HIS A 164 -15.96 -4.50 -4.95
C HIS A 164 -15.02 -5.55 -5.54
N GLY A 165 -14.62 -6.53 -4.74
CA GLY A 165 -13.96 -7.73 -5.23
C GLY A 165 -14.99 -8.72 -5.80
N ILE A 166 -14.50 -9.80 -6.43
CA ILE A 166 -15.37 -10.82 -7.04
C ILE A 166 -16.18 -11.56 -5.98
N SER A 167 -15.55 -11.91 -4.85
CA SER A 167 -16.15 -12.73 -3.80
C SER A 167 -16.41 -11.97 -2.51
N THR A 168 -15.68 -10.88 -2.28
CA THR A 168 -15.72 -10.13 -1.02
C THR A 168 -15.48 -8.65 -1.30
N GLU A 169 -16.02 -7.79 -0.44
CA GLU A 169 -15.62 -6.39 -0.39
C GLU A 169 -14.14 -6.26 -0.01
N GLU A 170 -13.42 -5.37 -0.67
CA GLU A 170 -12.00 -5.15 -0.46
C GLU A 170 -11.70 -3.66 -0.32
N PHE A 171 -10.45 -3.37 0.04
CA PHE A 171 -9.89 -2.04 -0.06
C PHE A 171 -8.81 -1.98 -1.11
N ALA A 172 -8.61 -0.79 -1.67
CA ALA A 172 -7.47 -0.51 -2.50
C ALA A 172 -6.81 0.80 -2.12
N TYR A 173 -5.49 0.79 -2.15
CA TYR A 173 -4.69 1.96 -1.83
C TYR A 173 -3.51 2.04 -2.77
N GLY A 174 -3.24 3.24 -3.28
CA GLY A 174 -2.32 3.39 -4.38
C GLY A 174 -1.63 4.73 -4.38
N GLN A 175 -0.53 4.78 -5.13
CA GLN A 175 0.30 5.96 -5.25
C GLN A 175 -0.29 6.99 -6.21
N GLN A 176 0.20 8.22 -6.10
CA GLN A 176 -0.09 9.28 -7.04
C GLN A 176 0.98 9.31 -8.14
N LEU A 177 0.60 9.15 -9.40
CA LEU A 177 1.50 9.32 -10.55
C LEU A 177 1.49 10.79 -11.00
N ARG A 178 2.66 11.40 -11.14
CA ARG A 178 2.85 12.77 -11.63
C ARG A 178 3.71 12.77 -12.89
N CYS A 179 3.30 13.51 -13.91
CA CYS A 179 4.06 13.72 -15.14
C CYS A 179 4.59 15.16 -15.23
N ASN A 180 5.91 15.30 -15.20
CA ASN A 180 6.59 16.60 -15.31
C ASN A 180 6.46 17.19 -16.72
N ASN A 181 6.39 16.36 -17.75
CA ASN A 181 6.20 16.83 -19.14
C ASN A 181 4.81 17.48 -19.31
N CYS A 182 3.73 16.80 -18.93
CA CYS A 182 2.38 17.38 -18.95
C CYS A 182 2.25 18.61 -18.04
N LYS A 183 2.95 18.62 -16.90
CA LYS A 183 2.99 19.80 -16.02
C LYS A 183 3.62 20.99 -16.74
N ALA A 184 4.74 20.80 -17.44
CA ALA A 184 5.42 21.85 -18.19
C ALA A 184 4.60 22.36 -19.38
N LEU A 185 3.88 21.47 -20.06
CA LEU A 185 2.99 21.79 -21.19
C LEU A 185 1.63 22.38 -20.77
N GLY A 186 1.36 22.52 -19.46
CA GLY A 186 0.06 22.98 -18.96
C GLY A 186 -1.10 22.00 -19.22
N SER A 187 -0.82 20.78 -19.66
CA SER A 187 -1.84 19.77 -19.97
C SER A 187 -2.46 19.22 -18.68
N LYS A 188 -3.79 19.27 -18.56
CA LYS A 188 -4.53 18.67 -17.44
C LYS A 188 -5.26 17.40 -17.89
N PRO A 189 -5.31 16.33 -17.07
CA PRO A 189 -4.58 16.15 -15.81
C PRO A 189 -3.11 15.76 -16.04
N PHE A 190 -2.18 16.36 -15.28
CA PHE A 190 -0.77 15.93 -15.22
C PHE A 190 -0.47 15.04 -14.00
N CYS A 191 -1.49 14.75 -13.19
CA CYS A 191 -1.40 13.98 -11.97
C CYS A 191 -2.61 13.07 -11.79
N TYR A 192 -2.38 11.82 -11.37
CA TYR A 192 -3.40 10.78 -11.31
C TYR A 192 -3.25 9.93 -10.05
N ALA A 193 -4.36 9.67 -9.38
CA ALA A 193 -4.44 8.63 -8.36
C ALA A 193 -4.55 7.26 -9.05
N THR A 194 -3.66 6.31 -8.75
CA THR A 194 -3.71 4.96 -9.34
C THR A 194 -4.89 4.12 -8.87
N THR A 195 -5.72 4.62 -7.97
CA THR A 195 -6.99 3.99 -7.55
C THR A 195 -8.22 4.74 -8.10
N SER A 196 -8.03 5.74 -8.96
CA SER A 196 -9.14 6.49 -9.57
C SER A 196 -9.63 5.84 -10.87
N GLY A 197 -10.95 5.81 -11.07
CA GLY A 197 -11.50 5.34 -12.34
C GLY A 197 -11.02 6.16 -13.56
N ALA A 198 -10.66 7.44 -13.38
CA ALA A 198 -10.09 8.27 -14.43
C ALA A 198 -8.72 7.77 -14.92
N PHE A 199 -7.91 7.20 -14.03
CA PHE A 199 -6.65 6.56 -14.38
C PHE A 199 -6.90 5.28 -15.18
N TRP A 200 -7.78 4.40 -14.70
CA TRP A 200 -8.03 3.09 -15.32
C TRP A 200 -8.82 3.16 -16.63
N LYS A 201 -9.64 4.19 -16.85
CA LYS A 201 -10.30 4.42 -18.16
C LYS A 201 -9.34 4.64 -19.32
N LYS A 202 -8.12 5.09 -19.04
CA LYS A 202 -7.10 5.40 -20.07
C LYS A 202 -6.06 4.29 -20.23
N ILE A 203 -6.07 3.30 -19.35
CA ILE A 203 -5.14 2.18 -19.41
C ILE A 203 -5.74 1.12 -20.30
N SER A 204 -4.96 0.70 -21.29
CA SER A 204 -5.33 -0.41 -22.14
C SER A 204 -5.32 -1.71 -21.33
N THR A 205 -6.32 -2.56 -21.50
CA THR A 205 -6.55 -3.76 -20.66
C THR A 205 -5.42 -4.78 -20.75
N ASP A 206 -4.67 -4.80 -21.86
CA ASP A 206 -3.45 -5.58 -22.07
C ASP A 206 -2.28 -5.13 -21.18
N LEU A 207 -2.28 -3.87 -20.73
CA LEU A 207 -1.26 -3.35 -19.80
C LEU A 207 -1.61 -3.62 -18.33
N ILE A 208 -2.77 -4.23 -18.07
CA ILE A 208 -3.24 -4.51 -16.72
C ILE A 208 -2.82 -5.94 -16.36
N PRO A 209 -1.92 -6.12 -15.38
CA PRO A 209 -1.57 -7.46 -14.92
C PRO A 209 -2.83 -8.20 -14.48
N GLY A 210 -2.99 -9.46 -14.87
CA GLY A 210 -4.20 -10.25 -14.54
C GLY A 210 -4.47 -10.43 -13.03
N THR A 211 -3.53 -10.05 -12.18
CA THR A 211 -3.66 -10.05 -10.70
C THR A 211 -4.21 -8.75 -10.12
N LEU A 212 -4.43 -7.72 -10.94
CA LEU A 212 -4.82 -6.38 -10.51
C LEU A 212 -6.34 -6.19 -10.66
N VAL A 213 -7.03 -5.86 -9.57
CA VAL A 213 -8.48 -5.60 -9.60
C VAL A 213 -8.74 -4.30 -10.36
N LEU A 214 -9.50 -4.40 -11.45
CA LEU A 214 -9.88 -3.28 -12.28
C LEU A 214 -10.78 -2.31 -11.49
N PHE A 215 -10.35 -1.06 -11.38
CA PHE A 215 -11.15 -0.01 -10.73
C PHE A 215 -12.08 0.65 -11.76
N THR A 216 -13.03 -0.12 -12.27
CA THR A 216 -13.99 0.33 -13.28
C THR A 216 -15.22 0.95 -12.60
N ARG A 217 -15.16 2.27 -12.40
CA ARG A 217 -16.27 3.17 -12.01
C ARG A 217 -16.80 3.05 -10.57
N SER A 218 -17.02 4.23 -9.97
CA SER A 218 -17.86 4.44 -8.79
C SER A 218 -19.30 4.12 -9.17
N LEU A 219 -19.95 3.18 -8.48
CA LEU A 219 -21.40 3.09 -8.45
C LEU A 219 -21.91 4.06 -7.39
N TYR A 220 -21.85 5.36 -7.69
CA TYR A 220 -22.73 6.40 -7.13
C TYR A 220 -22.77 7.54 -8.15
#